data_AF-A0A1F8MJE7-F1
#
_entry.id   AF-A0A1F8MJE7-F1
#
_cell.length_a   1.000
_cell.length_b   1.000
_cell.length_c   1.000
_cell.angle_alpha   90.00
_cell.angle_beta   90.00
_cell.angle_gamma   90.00
#
_symmetry.space_group_name_H-M   'P 1'
#
loop_
_entity.id
_entity.type
_entity.pdbx_description
1 polymer ?
#
loop_
_entity_poly.entity_id
_entity_poly.type
_entity_poly.pdbx_seq_one_letter_code
_entity_poly.pdbx_strand_id
1 'polypeptide(L)'
;MERKRHTNKPTLAILIAVIDGILIFLTLRKELPSIQAEFQAPFPQVLNQTTMWFNLAELMFHSGGLIIVYGMISLLIPRLRFILVFGVYLANLAGVPYLFAVLTSWRSRQPEIAIQQAILMFMLCMILPFLAYRLIGFIKQL
;
A
#
# COMPACT_ATOMS: atom_id res chain seq x y z
N MET A 1 -16.28 -2.19 -46.92
CA MET A 1 -16.44 -1.33 -45.74
C MET A 1 -16.22 -2.18 -44.50
N GLU A 2 -14.98 -2.25 -44.02
CA GLU A 2 -14.65 -3.03 -42.82
C GLU A 2 -14.96 -2.21 -41.56
N ARG A 3 -15.86 -2.75 -40.72
CA ARG A 3 -16.22 -2.16 -39.43
C ARG A 3 -14.98 -2.17 -38.52
N LYS A 4 -14.47 -0.97 -38.20
CA LYS A 4 -13.57 -0.74 -37.07
C LYS A 4 -14.28 -1.21 -35.79
N ARG A 5 -13.91 -2.39 -35.28
CA ARG A 5 -14.20 -2.78 -33.90
C ARG A 5 -13.42 -1.84 -32.99
N HIS A 6 -14.05 -0.76 -32.56
CA HIS A 6 -13.59 0.00 -31.41
C HIS A 6 -13.62 -0.93 -30.20
N THR A 7 -12.44 -1.34 -29.77
CA THR A 7 -12.20 -2.12 -28.57
C THR A 7 -12.54 -1.27 -27.35
N ASN A 8 -13.79 -1.34 -26.87
CA ASN A 8 -14.33 -0.65 -25.67
C ASN A 8 -13.66 -1.06 -24.33
N LYS A 9 -12.48 -1.69 -24.36
CA LYS A 9 -11.79 -2.19 -23.16
C LYS A 9 -11.05 -1.14 -22.32
N PRO A 10 -10.46 -0.04 -22.85
CA PRO A 10 -9.73 0.90 -22.00
C PRO A 10 -10.67 1.74 -21.13
N THR A 11 -11.90 1.99 -21.56
CA THR A 11 -12.87 2.82 -20.85
C THR A 11 -13.31 2.21 -19.51
N LEU A 12 -13.48 0.88 -19.47
CA LEU A 12 -13.90 0.18 -18.27
C LEU A 12 -12.79 0.10 -17.22
N ALA A 13 -11.54 -0.13 -17.66
CA ALA A 13 -10.36 -0.12 -16.80
C ALA A 13 -10.09 1.27 -16.20
N ILE A 14 -10.31 2.33 -16.97
CA ILE A 14 -10.25 3.72 -16.50
C ILE A 14 -11.37 3.98 -15.47
N LEU A 15 -12.58 3.48 -15.70
CA LEU A 15 -13.70 3.67 -14.76
C LEU A 15 -13.43 3.01 -13.41
N ILE A 16 -12.92 1.77 -13.40
CA ILE A 16 -12.53 1.05 -12.19
C ILE A 16 -11.42 1.81 -11.46
N ALA A 17 -10.41 2.29 -12.18
CA ALA A 17 -9.33 3.10 -11.61
C ALA A 17 -9.81 4.42 -10.99
N VAL A 18 -10.82 5.06 -11.58
CA VAL A 18 -11.44 6.28 -11.02
C VAL A 18 -12.19 5.96 -9.73
N ILE A 19 -12.96 4.86 -9.70
CA ILE A 19 -13.70 4.44 -8.51
C ILE A 19 -12.74 4.06 -7.37
N ASP A 20 -11.68 3.30 -7.67
CA ASP A 20 -10.65 2.94 -6.70
C ASP A 20 -9.86 4.17 -6.23
N GLY A 21 -9.53 5.10 -7.13
CA GLY A 21 -8.90 6.37 -6.78
C GLY A 21 -9.76 7.22 -5.83
N ILE A 22 -11.07 7.23 -6.04
CA ILE A 22 -12.03 7.90 -5.14
C ILE A 22 -12.09 7.20 -3.78
N LEU A 23 -12.09 5.87 -3.75
CA LEU A 23 -12.04 5.08 -2.50
C LEU A 23 -10.74 5.32 -1.71
N ILE A 24 -9.59 5.33 -2.39
CA ILE A 24 -8.29 5.67 -1.80
C ILE A 24 -8.34 7.09 -1.22
N PHE A 25 -8.84 8.05 -1.99
CA PHE A 25 -8.94 9.45 -1.56
C PHE A 25 -9.88 9.63 -0.37
N LEU A 26 -11.04 8.99 -0.37
CA LEU A 26 -11.99 9.02 0.74
C LEU A 26 -11.41 8.37 2.00
N THR A 27 -10.70 7.25 1.85
CA THR A 27 -10.03 6.56 2.96
C THR A 27 -8.92 7.42 3.53
N LEU A 28 -8.05 7.98 2.69
CA LEU A 28 -6.99 8.90 3.11
C LEU A 28 -7.57 10.14 3.79
N ARG A 29 -8.62 10.76 3.23
CA ARG A 29 -9.23 11.97 3.83
C ARG A 29 -9.87 11.70 5.19
N LYS A 30 -10.39 10.49 5.41
CA LYS A 30 -11.02 10.10 6.68
C LYS A 30 -10.00 9.75 7.76
N GLU A 31 -8.91 9.08 7.39
CA GLU A 31 -7.89 8.58 8.33
C GLU A 31 -6.69 9.54 8.52
N LEU A 32 -6.43 10.49 7.61
CA LEU A 32 -5.37 11.49 7.80
C LEU A 32 -5.57 12.35 9.07
N PRO A 33 -6.77 12.89 9.35
CA PRO A 33 -6.98 13.81 10.47
C PRO A 33 -6.75 13.14 11.84
N SER A 34 -7.13 11.87 11.98
CA SER A 34 -6.89 11.09 13.21
C SER A 34 -5.41 10.84 13.42
N ILE A 35 -4.69 10.44 12.38
CA ILE A 35 -3.24 10.20 12.43
C ILE A 35 -2.46 11.51 12.67
N GLN A 36 -2.90 12.62 12.07
CA GLN A 36 -2.26 13.93 12.25
C GLN A 36 -2.36 14.44 13.69
N ALA A 37 -3.46 14.16 14.39
CA ALA A 37 -3.62 14.46 15.80
C ALA A 37 -2.70 13.58 16.68
N GLU A 38 -2.51 12.31 16.33
CA GLU A 38 -1.61 11.39 17.04
C GLU A 38 -0.12 11.77 16.86
N PHE A 39 0.27 12.31 15.68
CA PHE A 39 1.63 12.82 15.44
C PHE A 39 1.96 14.13 16.15
N GLN A 40 0.97 14.87 16.65
CA GLN A 40 1.21 16.07 17.47
C GLN A 40 1.57 15.73 18.92
N ALA A 41 1.50 14.44 19.31
CA ALA A 41 1.94 14.02 20.62
C ALA A 41 3.47 14.25 20.77
N PRO A 42 3.93 14.90 21.84
CA PRO A 42 5.35 15.14 22.06
C PRO A 42 6.10 13.82 22.23
N PHE A 43 7.26 13.71 21.58
CA PHE A 43 8.22 12.66 21.88
C PHE A 43 8.59 12.75 23.38
N PRO A 44 8.51 11.67 24.19
CA PRO A 44 8.52 10.25 23.82
C PRO A 44 7.15 9.53 23.84
N GLN A 45 6.02 10.24 23.98
CA GLN A 45 4.70 9.61 24.14
C GLN A 45 4.30 8.76 22.91
N VAL A 46 4.75 9.15 21.72
CA VAL A 46 4.60 8.41 20.46
C VAL A 46 5.21 7.00 20.53
N LEU A 47 6.28 6.80 21.31
CA LEU A 47 6.93 5.49 21.48
C LEU A 47 6.15 4.52 22.38
N ASN A 48 5.08 4.99 23.03
CA ASN A 48 4.19 4.16 23.83
C ASN A 48 2.86 3.88 23.11
N GLN A 49 2.62 4.48 21.94
CA GLN A 49 1.37 4.35 21.19
C GLN A 49 1.49 3.31 20.07
N THR A 50 1.48 2.03 20.45
CA THR A 50 1.53 0.90 19.51
C THR A 50 0.46 0.97 18.42
N THR A 51 -0.77 1.33 18.81
CA THR A 51 -1.93 1.39 17.89
C THR A 51 -1.71 2.43 16.78
N MET A 52 -1.10 3.57 17.09
CA MET A 52 -0.78 4.60 16.11
C MET A 52 0.17 4.06 15.03
N TRP A 53 1.25 3.39 15.43
CA TRP A 53 2.21 2.81 14.49
C TRP A 53 1.58 1.73 13.62
N PHE A 54 0.68 0.93 14.19
CA PHE A 54 -0.05 -0.10 13.47
C PHE A 54 -1.02 0.51 12.44
N ASN A 55 -1.81 1.50 12.85
CA ASN A 55 -2.75 2.21 11.97
C ASN A 55 -2.02 2.92 10.82
N LEU A 56 -0.89 3.56 11.12
CA LEU A 56 -0.05 4.19 10.11
C LEU A 56 0.50 3.16 9.12
N ALA A 57 1.01 2.02 9.63
CA ALA A 57 1.51 0.92 8.81
C ALA A 57 0.40 0.40 7.88
N GLU A 58 -0.79 0.16 8.42
CA GLU A 58 -1.94 -0.31 7.64
C GLU A 58 -2.34 0.70 6.58
N LEU A 59 -2.42 1.99 6.90
CA LEU A 59 -2.78 3.01 5.92
C LEU A 59 -1.77 3.07 4.77
N MET A 60 -0.48 3.04 5.08
CA MET A 60 0.58 3.01 4.06
C MET A 60 0.53 1.72 3.23
N PHE A 61 0.27 0.58 3.87
CA PHE A 61 0.18 -0.70 3.18
C PHE A 61 -1.04 -0.78 2.26
N HIS A 62 -2.22 -0.35 2.72
CA HIS A 62 -3.45 -0.35 1.91
C HIS A 62 -3.36 0.64 0.75
N SER A 63 -2.85 1.85 1.00
CA SER A 63 -2.64 2.82 -0.08
C SER A 63 -1.61 2.33 -1.10
N GLY A 64 -0.51 1.74 -0.66
CA GLY A 64 0.47 1.08 -1.52
C GLY A 64 -0.16 -0.05 -2.33
N GLY A 65 -0.89 -0.96 -1.68
CA GLY A 65 -1.60 -2.07 -2.31
C GLY A 65 -2.59 -1.63 -3.38
N LEU A 66 -3.36 -0.57 -3.11
CA LEU A 66 -4.30 -0.01 -4.09
C LEU A 66 -3.57 0.57 -5.32
N ILE A 67 -2.44 1.26 -5.11
CA ILE A 67 -1.59 1.74 -6.21
C ILE A 67 -1.00 0.56 -6.99
N ILE A 68 -0.66 -0.56 -6.34
CA ILE A 68 -0.20 -1.78 -7.01
C ILE A 68 -1.30 -2.37 -7.88
N VAL A 69 -2.53 -2.49 -7.37
CA VAL A 69 -3.69 -2.99 -8.16
C VAL A 69 -3.90 -2.11 -9.39
N TYR A 70 -3.86 -0.79 -9.22
CA TYR A 70 -3.92 0.15 -10.35
C TYR A 70 -2.73 -0.03 -11.31
N GLY A 71 -1.53 -0.18 -10.75
CA GLY A 71 -0.30 -0.50 -11.48
C GLY A 71 -0.42 -1.77 -12.31
N MET A 72 -1.08 -2.81 -11.79
CA MET A 72 -1.32 -4.08 -12.48
C MET A 72 -2.26 -3.92 -13.68
N ILE A 73 -3.33 -3.14 -13.53
CA ILE A 73 -4.22 -2.77 -14.65
C ILE A 73 -3.42 -1.98 -15.71
N SER A 74 -2.52 -1.11 -15.26
CA SER A 74 -1.69 -0.28 -16.11
C SER A 74 -0.55 -1.04 -16.81
N LEU A 75 -0.25 -2.30 -16.46
CA LEU A 75 0.81 -3.11 -17.07
C LEU A 75 0.63 -3.28 -18.59
N LEU A 76 -0.63 -3.23 -19.06
CA LEU A 76 -1.02 -3.22 -20.48
C LEU A 76 -0.51 -1.97 -21.23
N ILE A 77 -0.15 -0.90 -20.51
CA ILE A 77 0.31 0.37 -21.04
C ILE A 77 1.75 0.60 -20.55
N PRO A 78 2.79 0.40 -21.40
CA PRO A 78 4.19 0.44 -20.99
C PRO A 78 4.61 1.73 -20.27
N ARG A 79 3.99 2.86 -20.63
CA ARG A 79 4.26 4.18 -20.05
C ARG A 79 3.76 4.33 -18.60
N LEU A 80 2.88 3.46 -18.13
CA LEU A 80 2.28 3.55 -16.80
C LEU A 80 2.90 2.56 -15.79
N ARG A 81 3.84 1.71 -16.22
CA ARG A 81 4.51 0.70 -15.37
C ARG A 81 5.21 1.29 -14.14
N PHE A 82 5.59 2.57 -14.17
CA PHE A 82 6.18 3.25 -13.03
C PHE A 82 5.22 3.33 -11.81
N ILE A 83 3.91 3.32 -12.05
CA ILE A 83 2.89 3.33 -11.00
C ILE A 83 2.98 2.08 -10.14
N LEU A 84 3.19 0.92 -10.76
CA LEU A 84 3.39 -0.34 -10.04
C LEU A 84 4.61 -0.25 -9.10
N VAL A 85 5.72 0.32 -9.59
CA VAL A 85 6.95 0.51 -8.80
C VAL A 85 6.69 1.45 -7.63
N PHE A 86 5.93 2.53 -7.84
CA PHE A 86 5.59 3.49 -6.79
C PHE A 86 4.72 2.84 -5.69
N GLY A 87 3.70 2.06 -6.07
CA GLY A 87 2.86 1.34 -5.11
C GLY A 87 3.64 0.32 -4.28
N VAL A 88 4.55 -0.43 -4.94
CA VAL A 88 5.44 -1.39 -4.27
C VAL A 88 6.38 -0.69 -3.29
N TYR A 89 6.94 0.46 -3.68
CA TYR A 89 7.81 1.24 -2.80
C TYR A 89 7.05 1.75 -1.57
N LEU A 90 5.83 2.25 -1.76
CA LEU A 90 4.98 2.73 -0.66
C LEU A 90 4.58 1.59 0.30
N ALA A 91 4.22 0.41 -0.25
CA ALA A 91 3.93 -0.77 0.55
C ALA A 91 5.17 -1.29 1.30
N ASN A 92 6.36 -1.19 0.70
CA ASN A 92 7.61 -1.57 1.37
C ASN A 92 7.94 -0.59 2.52
N LEU A 93 7.73 0.72 2.32
CA LEU A 93 7.92 1.73 3.36
C LEU A 93 7.00 1.49 4.58
N ALA A 94 5.82 0.90 4.38
CA ALA A 94 4.93 0.51 5.47
C ALA A 94 5.55 -0.52 6.44
N GLY A 95 6.57 -1.25 5.99
CA GLY A 95 7.34 -2.17 6.84
C GLY A 95 8.04 -1.47 8.00
N VAL A 96 8.48 -0.22 7.84
CA VAL A 96 9.15 0.53 8.90
C VAL A 96 8.20 0.80 10.07
N PRO A 97 6.99 1.37 9.87
CA PRO A 97 5.96 1.44 10.90
C PRO A 97 5.59 0.11 11.56
N TYR A 98 5.49 -0.99 10.80
CA TYR A 98 5.26 -2.32 11.38
C TYR A 98 6.38 -2.75 12.33
N LEU A 99 7.64 -2.48 11.97
CA LEU A 99 8.79 -2.75 12.83
C LEU A 99 8.74 -1.91 14.13
N PHE A 100 8.37 -0.63 14.02
CA PHE A 100 8.14 0.21 15.20
C PHE A 100 7.01 -0.33 16.07
N ALA A 101 5.89 -0.76 15.48
CA ALA A 101 4.79 -1.36 16.22
C ALA A 101 5.22 -2.64 16.98
N VAL A 102 6.11 -3.46 16.42
CA VAL A 102 6.70 -4.62 17.13
C VAL A 102 7.50 -4.16 18.35
N LEU A 103 8.38 -3.17 18.18
CA LEU A 103 9.23 -2.65 19.26
C LEU A 103 8.39 -2.04 20.39
N THR A 104 7.38 -1.24 20.05
CA THR A 104 6.49 -0.63 21.05
C THR A 104 5.58 -1.68 21.71
N SER A 105 5.10 -2.68 20.97
CA SER A 105 4.31 -3.80 21.52
C SER A 105 5.11 -4.62 22.53
N TRP A 106 6.36 -4.94 22.20
CA TRP A 106 7.25 -5.70 23.08
C TRP A 106 7.56 -4.91 24.36
N ARG A 107 7.83 -3.60 24.22
CA ARG A 107 8.06 -2.70 25.36
C ARG A 107 6.85 -2.55 26.28
N SER A 108 5.64 -2.50 25.70
CA SER A 108 4.38 -2.30 26.44
C SER A 108 3.74 -3.60 26.95
N ARG A 109 4.39 -4.76 26.75
CA ARG A 109 3.86 -6.10 27.08
C ARG A 109 2.46 -6.34 26.49
N GLN A 110 2.24 -5.84 25.27
CA GLN A 110 1.03 -6.11 24.49
C GLN A 110 0.91 -7.61 24.17
N PRO A 111 -0.31 -8.11 23.87
CA PRO A 111 -0.53 -9.51 23.53
C PRO A 111 0.35 -9.97 22.36
N GLU A 112 0.93 -11.16 22.47
CA GLU A 112 1.86 -11.74 21.49
C GLU A 112 1.26 -11.80 20.07
N ILE A 113 -0.06 -11.91 19.95
CA ILE A 113 -0.80 -11.94 18.68
C ILE A 113 -0.53 -10.67 17.85
N ALA A 114 -0.50 -9.49 18.49
CA ALA A 114 -0.25 -8.23 17.78
C ALA A 114 1.18 -8.15 17.24
N ILE A 115 2.14 -8.70 18.01
CA ILE A 115 3.55 -8.80 17.61
C ILE A 115 3.69 -9.75 16.41
N GLN A 116 3.06 -10.92 16.47
CA GLN A 116 3.08 -11.89 15.37
C GLN A 116 2.49 -11.31 14.08
N GLN A 117 1.36 -10.59 14.19
CA GLN A 117 0.73 -9.94 13.04
C GLN A 117 1.63 -8.86 12.43
N ALA A 118 2.25 -8.00 13.24
CA ALA A 118 3.16 -6.96 12.74
C ALA A 118 4.40 -7.55 12.06
N ILE A 119 4.97 -8.62 12.61
CA ILE A 119 6.11 -9.33 11.99
C ILE A 119 5.71 -9.94 10.65
N LEU A 120 4.54 -10.60 10.59
CA LEU A 120 4.02 -11.18 9.35
C LEU A 120 3.82 -10.11 8.27
N MET A 121 3.23 -8.98 8.63
CA MET A 121 3.01 -7.86 7.70
C MET A 121 4.33 -7.22 7.25
N PHE A 122 5.32 -7.10 8.15
CA PHE A 122 6.66 -6.67 7.79
C PHE A 122 7.31 -7.61 6.76
N MET A 123 7.23 -8.93 6.98
CA MET A 123 7.73 -9.91 6.01
C MET A 123 7.03 -9.79 4.66
N LEU A 124 5.71 -9.56 4.66
CA LEU A 124 4.93 -9.33 3.45
C LEU A 124 5.42 -8.09 2.69
N CYS A 125 5.66 -6.98 3.39
CA CYS A 125 6.22 -5.74 2.85
C CYS A 125 7.58 -5.98 2.16
N MET A 126 8.44 -6.82 2.76
CA MET A 126 9.76 -7.15 2.23
C MET A 126 9.72 -8.06 0.99
N ILE A 127 8.68 -8.88 0.83
CA ILE A 127 8.52 -9.80 -0.31
C ILE A 127 7.95 -9.09 -1.55
N LEU A 128 7.12 -8.08 -1.36
CA LEU A 128 6.45 -7.31 -2.43
C LEU A 128 7.38 -6.82 -3.57
N PRO A 129 8.59 -6.29 -3.30
CA PRO A 129 9.53 -5.89 -4.36
C PRO A 129 9.95 -7.02 -5.30
N PHE A 130 10.14 -8.23 -4.77
CA PHE A 130 10.52 -9.40 -5.56
C PHE A 130 9.40 -9.83 -6.50
N LEU A 131 8.15 -9.76 -6.03
CA LEU A 131 6.97 -10.11 -6.82
C LEU A 131 6.83 -9.17 -8.03
N ALA A 132 6.99 -7.87 -7.81
CA ALA A 132 6.89 -6.85 -8.86
C ALA A 132 8.01 -6.94 -9.89
N TYR A 133 9.25 -7.17 -9.44
CA TYR A 133 10.39 -7.38 -10.35
C TYR A 133 10.15 -8.57 -11.29
N ARG A 134 9.67 -9.70 -10.73
CA ARG A 134 9.37 -10.91 -11.50
C ARG A 134 8.23 -10.69 -12.50
N LEU A 135 7.19 -9.95 -12.11
CA LEU A 135 6.05 -9.60 -12.97
C LEU A 135 6.48 -8.73 -14.16
N ILE A 136 7.29 -7.70 -13.92
CA ILE A 136 7.81 -6.83 -14.98
C ILE A 136 8.72 -7.61 -15.94
N GLY A 137 9.54 -8.51 -15.42
CA GLY A 137 10.39 -9.40 -16.21
C GLY A 137 9.60 -10.31 -17.15
N PHE A 138 8.55 -10.95 -16.64
CA PHE A 138 7.69 -11.83 -17.43
C PHE A 138 7.00 -11.08 -18.58
N ILE A 139 6.54 -9.85 -18.34
CA ILE A 139 5.86 -9.03 -19.36
C ILE A 139 6.83 -8.50 -20.43
N LYS A 140 8.13 -8.36 -20.12
CA LYS A 140 9.14 -8.01 -21.15
C LYS A 140 9.47 -9.17 -22.08
N GLN A 141 9.21 -10.41 -21.66
CA GLN A 141 9.49 -11.61 -22.45
C GLN A 141 8.32 -12.02 -23.37
N LEU A 142 7.15 -11.40 -23.19
CA LEU A 142 5.91 -11.61 -23.94
C LEU A 142 5.77 -10.57 -25.06
#